data_AF-A0A972MA84-F1
#
_entry.id   AF-A0A972MA84-F1
#
_cell.length_a   1.000
_cell.length_b   1.000
_cell.length_c   1.000
_cell.angle_alpha   90.00
_cell.angle_beta   90.00
_cell.angle_gamma   90.00
#
_symmetry.space_group_name_H-M   'P 1'
#
loop_
_entity.id
_entity.type
_entity.pdbx_description
1 polymer ?
#
loop_
_entity_poly.entity_id
_entity_poly.type
_entity_poly.pdbx_seq_one_letter_code
_entity_poly.pdbx_strand_id
1 'polypeptide(L)'
;MAYPLRVYALPAREYPPEVIAVAFAKTSRSPEPFDVIAQEVSLAQSAAFHEKWVIGYGHASVAEHAVLHIAIENASRLALEVLESARLASFTEKSTRYQKWDPDAFLRPPELRGHALEARYEATARHLFATYQAIQGPVQQRMRQLYPPRPDEPPERWDRRVRTKYMDVCRFLLPAATLANVGMTSNARELAHTLRKMLAHPLAEVRQLAERIQAVAQHEAPTLVRYVTADRATQQALAQLTAALPRHAHQATRAEPGVRLLRWDSEDEIRVLAAALFRVGQWGYDEALAYVRGLAPAARQDLAQAMLAHLGRHDIPLRELEHAWYTAEVVLDQGAFYELKRHRMMTLTAQPLHTRLGYVLPRAIEEAGVAAQYHEAMRRAAQT
;
A
#
# COMPACT_ATOMS: atom_id res chain seq x y z
N MET A 1 21.73 -8.81 -44.68
CA MET A 1 20.97 -9.38 -43.55
C MET A 1 19.78 -8.47 -43.27
N ALA A 2 18.56 -9.01 -43.25
CA ALA A 2 17.39 -8.27 -42.80
C ALA A 2 17.26 -8.43 -41.28
N TYR A 3 17.00 -7.34 -40.57
CA TYR A 3 16.72 -7.34 -39.12
C TYR A 3 15.21 -7.17 -38.92
N PRO A 4 14.41 -8.25 -39.02
CA PRO A 4 12.96 -8.13 -38.87
C PRO A 4 12.62 -7.71 -37.44
N LEU A 5 11.63 -6.81 -37.30
CA LEU A 5 11.03 -6.50 -36.00
C LEU A 5 10.39 -7.77 -35.43
N ARG A 6 10.76 -8.12 -34.20
CA ARG A 6 10.18 -9.24 -33.46
C ARG A 6 9.63 -8.72 -32.14
N VAL A 7 8.36 -9.03 -31.85
CA VAL A 7 7.70 -8.70 -30.58
C VAL A 7 7.03 -9.98 -30.08
N TYR A 8 7.50 -10.50 -28.95
CA TYR A 8 7.02 -11.75 -28.37
C TYR A 8 7.26 -11.77 -26.86
N ALA A 9 6.54 -12.64 -26.14
CA ALA A 9 6.73 -12.86 -24.72
C ALA A 9 7.64 -14.08 -24.48
N LEU A 10 8.44 -14.06 -23.41
CA LEU A 10 9.02 -15.27 -22.84
C LEU A 10 8.01 -15.86 -21.84
N PRO A 11 7.44 -17.05 -22.09
CA PRO A 11 6.38 -17.59 -21.23
C PRO A 11 6.95 -18.02 -19.86
N ALA A 12 6.43 -17.44 -18.78
CA ALA A 12 6.85 -17.79 -17.41
C ALA A 12 6.57 -19.26 -17.00
N ARG A 13 5.69 -19.95 -17.74
CA ARG A 13 5.44 -21.40 -17.60
C ARG A 13 6.57 -22.27 -18.16
N GLU A 14 7.40 -21.71 -19.04
CA GLU A 14 8.49 -22.40 -19.73
C GLU A 14 9.85 -21.98 -19.17
N TYR A 15 9.99 -20.71 -18.77
CA TYR A 15 11.23 -20.15 -18.23
C TYR A 15 11.05 -19.66 -16.79
N PRO A 16 11.85 -20.17 -15.84
CA PRO A 16 11.87 -19.67 -14.47
C PRO A 16 12.23 -18.17 -14.40
N PRO A 17 11.75 -17.42 -13.39
CA PRO A 17 11.95 -15.97 -13.29
C PRO A 17 13.42 -15.52 -13.39
N GLU A 18 14.35 -16.28 -12.80
CA GLU A 18 15.78 -15.99 -12.87
C GLU A 18 16.38 -16.18 -14.27
N VAL A 19 15.86 -17.11 -15.06
CA VAL A 19 16.29 -17.35 -16.46
C VAL A 19 15.82 -16.19 -17.33
N ILE A 20 14.56 -15.76 -17.19
CA ILE A 20 14.02 -14.58 -17.89
C ILE A 20 14.88 -13.35 -17.60
N ALA A 21 15.21 -13.12 -16.32
CA ALA A 21 16.05 -12.01 -15.91
C ALA A 21 17.45 -12.05 -16.56
N VAL A 22 18.09 -13.22 -16.63
CA VAL A 22 19.40 -13.38 -17.28
C VAL A 22 19.31 -13.21 -18.79
N ALA A 23 18.27 -13.75 -19.42
CA ALA A 23 18.05 -13.61 -20.86
C ALA A 23 17.96 -12.13 -21.26
N PHE A 24 17.19 -11.34 -20.51
CA PHE A 24 17.10 -9.90 -20.74
C PHE A 24 18.41 -9.16 -20.42
N ALA A 25 19.11 -9.52 -19.35
CA ALA A 25 20.39 -8.88 -19.03
C ALA A 25 21.49 -9.13 -20.08
N LYS A 26 21.52 -10.33 -20.67
CA LYS A 26 22.54 -10.76 -21.63
C LYS A 26 22.50 -10.02 -22.97
N THR A 27 21.41 -9.36 -23.35
CA THR A 27 21.34 -8.57 -24.60
C THR A 27 22.41 -7.48 -24.68
N SER A 28 22.87 -6.97 -23.53
CA SER A 28 23.97 -6.00 -23.48
C SER A 28 25.33 -6.57 -23.90
N ARG A 29 25.45 -7.90 -24.02
CA ARG A 29 26.72 -8.64 -24.21
C ARG A 29 26.60 -9.83 -25.17
N SER A 30 25.43 -10.05 -25.77
CA SER A 30 25.16 -11.13 -26.72
C SER A 30 24.40 -10.58 -27.93
N PRO A 31 24.81 -10.91 -29.16
CA PRO A 31 24.07 -10.54 -30.37
C PRO A 31 22.82 -11.40 -30.60
N GLU A 32 22.63 -12.47 -29.84
CA GLU A 32 21.53 -13.42 -30.02
C GLU A 32 20.18 -12.85 -29.55
N PRO A 33 19.07 -13.27 -30.17
CA PRO A 33 17.73 -12.94 -29.70
C PRO A 33 17.38 -13.52 -28.31
N PHE A 34 16.43 -12.89 -27.61
CA PHE A 34 16.07 -13.28 -26.23
C PHE A 34 15.57 -14.72 -26.08
N ASP A 35 14.80 -15.23 -27.04
CA ASP A 35 14.32 -16.62 -27.03
C ASP A 35 15.45 -17.65 -27.18
N VAL A 36 16.45 -17.35 -28.01
CA VAL A 36 17.66 -18.18 -28.15
C VAL A 36 18.47 -18.16 -26.85
N ILE A 37 18.71 -16.98 -26.29
CA ILE A 37 19.43 -16.85 -25.01
C ILE A 37 18.69 -17.61 -23.89
N ALA A 38 17.37 -17.50 -23.81
CA ALA A 38 16.58 -18.16 -22.77
C ALA A 38 16.65 -19.70 -22.86
N GLN A 39 16.76 -20.27 -24.06
CA GLN A 39 16.93 -21.71 -24.26
C GLN A 39 18.33 -22.22 -23.90
N GLU A 40 19.36 -21.40 -24.09
CA GLU A 40 20.75 -21.77 -23.83
C GLU A 40 21.15 -21.66 -22.35
N VAL A 41 20.49 -20.79 -21.59
CA VAL A 41 20.86 -20.51 -20.20
C VAL A 41 20.20 -21.49 -19.25
N SER A 42 21.02 -22.31 -18.59
CA SER A 42 20.56 -23.18 -17.51
C SER A 42 20.31 -22.42 -16.19
N LEU A 43 19.60 -23.07 -15.27
CA LEU A 43 19.42 -22.54 -13.91
C LEU A 43 20.75 -22.31 -13.17
N ALA A 44 21.71 -23.23 -13.31
CA ALA A 44 23.03 -23.09 -12.68
C ALA A 44 23.81 -21.90 -13.26
N GLN A 45 23.75 -21.68 -14.57
CA GLN A 45 24.34 -20.51 -15.22
C GLN A 45 23.64 -19.21 -14.81
N SER A 46 22.31 -19.23 -14.67
CA SER A 46 21.53 -18.11 -14.17
C SER A 46 21.91 -17.73 -12.74
N ALA A 47 22.00 -18.72 -11.84
CA ALA A 47 22.42 -18.51 -10.46
C ALA A 47 23.83 -17.92 -10.39
N ALA A 48 24.79 -18.51 -11.13
CA ALA A 48 26.16 -17.99 -11.18
C ALA A 48 26.23 -16.55 -11.75
N PHE A 49 25.38 -16.24 -12.72
CA PHE A 49 25.25 -14.88 -13.27
C PHE A 49 24.72 -13.91 -12.21
N HIS A 50 23.65 -14.27 -11.50
CA HIS A 50 23.05 -13.44 -10.46
C HIS A 50 23.98 -13.21 -9.28
N GLU A 51 24.64 -14.27 -8.78
CA GLU A 51 25.65 -14.17 -7.72
C GLU A 51 26.75 -13.18 -8.09
N LYS A 52 27.29 -13.29 -9.32
CA LYS A 52 28.34 -12.39 -9.78
C LYS A 52 27.82 -10.96 -9.96
N TRP A 53 26.82 -10.76 -10.82
CA TRP A 53 26.48 -9.44 -11.35
C TRP A 53 25.42 -8.71 -10.53
N VAL A 54 24.37 -9.41 -10.09
CA VAL A 54 23.26 -8.78 -9.38
C VAL A 54 23.64 -8.55 -7.92
N ILE A 55 24.18 -9.59 -7.27
CA ILE A 55 24.58 -9.54 -5.86
C ILE A 55 25.97 -8.92 -5.71
N GLY A 56 26.97 -9.44 -6.41
CA GLY A 56 28.37 -9.00 -6.28
C GLY A 56 28.62 -7.57 -6.82
N TYR A 57 28.24 -7.30 -8.07
CA TYR A 57 28.43 -5.97 -8.69
C TYR A 57 27.28 -4.97 -8.41
N GLY A 58 26.17 -5.42 -7.80
CA GLY A 58 25.05 -4.55 -7.45
C GLY A 58 24.17 -4.12 -8.63
N HIS A 59 24.15 -4.87 -9.75
CA HIS A 59 23.24 -4.64 -10.88
C HIS A 59 21.80 -5.06 -10.56
N ALA A 60 21.21 -4.46 -9.51
CA ALA A 60 19.95 -4.89 -8.91
C ALA A 60 18.73 -4.76 -9.85
N SER A 61 18.79 -3.91 -10.89
CA SER A 61 17.69 -3.76 -11.85
C SER A 61 17.40 -5.03 -12.65
N VAL A 62 18.40 -5.91 -12.86
CA VAL A 62 18.19 -7.21 -13.52
C VAL A 62 17.15 -8.05 -12.76
N ALA A 63 17.12 -7.95 -11.43
CA ALA A 63 16.17 -8.67 -10.60
C ALA A 63 14.71 -8.19 -10.80
N GLU A 64 14.48 -7.04 -11.44
CA GLU A 64 13.13 -6.54 -11.71
C GLU A 64 12.37 -7.38 -12.75
N HIS A 65 13.10 -8.13 -13.59
CA HIS A 65 12.49 -9.04 -14.56
C HIS A 65 12.00 -10.35 -13.95
N ALA A 66 12.44 -10.69 -12.74
CA ALA A 66 11.95 -11.86 -12.01
C ALA A 66 10.71 -11.46 -11.20
N VAL A 67 9.52 -11.81 -11.68
CA VAL A 67 8.23 -11.49 -11.03
C VAL A 67 7.69 -12.70 -10.29
N LEU A 68 7.30 -12.50 -9.03
CA LEU A 68 6.77 -13.52 -8.13
C LEU A 68 5.32 -13.22 -7.76
N HIS A 69 4.52 -14.26 -7.58
CA HIS A 69 3.15 -14.21 -7.07
C HIS A 69 3.08 -14.94 -5.73
N ILE A 70 2.78 -14.20 -4.65
CA ILE A 70 2.83 -14.70 -3.28
C ILE A 70 1.46 -14.58 -2.65
N ALA A 71 0.91 -15.69 -2.16
CA ALA A 71 -0.30 -15.72 -1.38
C ALA A 71 0.04 -15.67 0.12
N ILE A 72 -0.45 -14.65 0.82
CA ILE A 72 -0.33 -14.51 2.27
C ILE A 72 -1.72 -14.66 2.88
N GLU A 73 -1.88 -15.59 3.80
CA GLU A 73 -3.15 -15.82 4.48
C GLU A 73 -3.00 -15.76 5.99
N ASN A 74 -4.05 -15.30 6.66
CA ASN A 74 -4.15 -15.22 8.11
C ASN A 74 -3.00 -14.40 8.76
N ALA A 75 -2.62 -13.29 8.11
CA ALA A 75 -1.71 -12.29 8.69
C ALA A 75 -2.54 -11.13 9.30
N SER A 76 -2.03 -10.50 10.36
CA SER A 76 -2.71 -9.32 10.92
C SER A 76 -2.75 -8.19 9.88
N ARG A 77 -3.79 -7.38 9.91
CA ARG A 77 -3.87 -6.20 9.03
C ARG A 77 -2.75 -5.19 9.32
N LEU A 78 -2.27 -5.13 10.56
CA LEU A 78 -1.09 -4.34 10.93
C LEU A 78 0.18 -4.80 10.19
N ALA A 79 0.46 -6.11 10.16
CA ALA A 79 1.61 -6.63 9.43
C ALA A 79 1.47 -6.49 7.91
N LEU A 80 0.25 -6.68 7.39
CA LEU A 80 -0.05 -6.48 5.98
C LEU A 80 0.11 -5.02 5.56
N GLU A 81 -0.17 -4.06 6.44
CA GLU A 81 0.09 -2.65 6.15
C GLU A 81 1.56 -2.34 5.90
N VAL A 82 2.47 -2.99 6.64
CA VAL A 82 3.91 -2.85 6.40
C VAL A 82 4.29 -3.44 5.05
N LEU A 83 3.75 -4.61 4.70
CA LEU A 83 3.97 -5.25 3.40
C LEU A 83 3.45 -4.38 2.24
N GLU A 84 2.24 -3.84 2.39
CA GLU A 84 1.55 -3.01 1.38
C GLU A 84 2.18 -1.63 1.19
N SER A 85 3.15 -1.24 2.03
CA SER A 85 3.96 -0.03 1.84
C SER A 85 4.90 -0.12 0.63
N ALA A 86 5.07 -1.31 0.04
CA ALA A 86 5.80 -1.51 -1.21
C ALA A 86 5.07 -0.83 -2.37
N ARG A 87 5.70 0.19 -2.97
CA ARG A 87 5.04 1.04 -3.98
C ARG A 87 5.06 0.39 -5.36
N LEU A 88 6.06 -0.45 -5.61
CA LEU A 88 6.31 -1.11 -6.90
C LEU A 88 5.86 -2.58 -6.88
N ALA A 89 4.74 -2.83 -6.19
CA ALA A 89 4.09 -4.14 -6.09
C ALA A 89 2.58 -3.99 -6.23
N SER A 90 1.91 -5.10 -6.54
CA SER A 90 0.47 -5.21 -6.64
C SER A 90 -0.08 -6.02 -5.49
N PHE A 91 -1.22 -5.59 -4.94
CA PHE A 91 -1.86 -6.24 -3.79
C PHE A 91 -3.37 -6.34 -3.99
N THR A 92 -3.94 -7.46 -3.56
CA THR A 92 -5.38 -7.65 -3.39
C THR A 92 -5.65 -8.20 -2.00
N GLU A 93 -6.17 -7.35 -1.11
CA GLU A 93 -6.49 -7.70 0.28
C GLU A 93 -7.95 -8.17 0.44
N LYS A 94 -8.17 -9.13 1.34
CA LYS A 94 -9.46 -9.58 1.83
C LYS A 94 -10.31 -8.38 2.34
N SER A 95 -11.39 -8.07 1.62
CA SER A 95 -12.22 -6.88 1.92
C SER A 95 -13.05 -7.00 3.20
N THR A 96 -12.88 -6.01 4.09
CA THR A 96 -13.70 -5.77 5.30
C THR A 96 -15.16 -5.46 5.04
N ARG A 97 -15.53 -5.11 3.81
CA ARG A 97 -16.92 -4.82 3.44
C ARG A 97 -17.70 -6.06 3.03
N TYR A 98 -17.01 -7.09 2.53
CA TYR A 98 -17.66 -8.25 1.90
C TYR A 98 -17.56 -9.52 2.74
N GLN A 99 -16.44 -9.68 3.45
CA GLN A 99 -16.11 -10.91 4.15
C GLN A 99 -16.71 -10.95 5.55
N LYS A 100 -16.79 -12.15 6.11
CA LYS A 100 -17.14 -12.38 7.51
C LYS A 100 -15.88 -12.82 8.26
N TRP A 101 -15.84 -12.47 9.53
CA TRP A 101 -14.77 -12.90 10.42
C TRP A 101 -15.34 -13.76 11.53
N ASP A 102 -14.61 -14.84 11.78
CA ASP A 102 -14.77 -15.62 12.99
C ASP A 102 -14.40 -14.77 14.22
N PRO A 103 -15.09 -14.93 15.37
CA PRO A 103 -14.74 -14.21 16.60
C PRO A 103 -13.28 -14.36 17.06
N ASP A 104 -12.61 -15.43 16.65
CA ASP A 104 -11.21 -15.73 16.96
C ASP A 104 -10.21 -15.32 15.86
N ALA A 105 -10.66 -14.65 14.81
CA ALA A 105 -9.83 -14.25 13.67
C ALA A 105 -9.00 -12.98 13.96
N PHE A 106 -8.19 -13.03 15.03
CA PHE A 106 -7.19 -12.01 15.36
C PHE A 106 -5.85 -12.65 15.71
N LEU A 107 -4.77 -11.93 15.40
CA LEU A 107 -3.42 -12.34 15.75
C LEU A 107 -3.23 -12.26 17.27
N ARG A 108 -2.56 -13.26 17.83
CA ARG A 108 -1.99 -13.22 19.18
C ARG A 108 -0.50 -12.89 19.04
N PRO A 109 -0.06 -11.67 19.41
CA PRO A 109 1.34 -11.27 19.25
C PRO A 109 2.27 -12.24 19.99
N PRO A 110 3.34 -12.75 19.36
CA PRO A 110 4.31 -13.60 20.03
C PRO A 110 4.87 -13.01 21.34
N GLU A 111 4.99 -11.69 21.39
CA GLU A 111 5.47 -10.92 22.55
C GLU A 111 4.54 -10.98 23.77
N LEU A 112 3.25 -11.29 23.56
CA LEU A 112 2.28 -11.41 24.65
C LEU A 112 2.20 -12.82 25.23
N ARG A 113 2.82 -13.83 24.61
CA ARG A 113 2.74 -15.21 25.11
C ARG A 113 3.35 -15.32 26.52
N GLY A 114 2.53 -15.69 27.50
CA GLY A 114 2.92 -15.76 28.92
C GLY A 114 3.06 -14.39 29.60
N HIS A 115 2.73 -13.29 28.91
CA HIS A 115 2.80 -11.94 29.46
C HIS A 115 1.54 -11.63 30.29
N ALA A 116 1.67 -10.78 31.32
CA ALA A 116 0.54 -10.39 32.18
C ALA A 116 -0.62 -9.71 31.43
N LEU A 117 -0.37 -9.20 30.22
CA LEU A 117 -1.38 -8.57 29.37
C LEU A 117 -2.07 -9.53 28.39
N GLU A 118 -1.62 -10.79 28.27
CA GLU A 118 -2.15 -11.74 27.28
C GLU A 118 -3.67 -11.92 27.39
N ALA A 119 -4.15 -12.29 28.58
CA ALA A 119 -5.56 -12.51 28.83
C ALA A 119 -6.40 -11.24 28.60
N ARG A 120 -5.87 -10.08 28.97
CA ARG A 120 -6.54 -8.79 28.78
C ARG A 120 -6.64 -8.42 27.30
N TYR A 121 -5.58 -8.66 26.54
CA TYR A 121 -5.54 -8.46 25.09
C TYR A 121 -6.58 -9.36 24.41
N GLU A 122 -6.59 -10.65 24.71
CA GLU A 122 -7.55 -11.59 24.12
C GLU A 122 -9.00 -11.23 24.46
N ALA A 123 -9.28 -10.91 25.72
CA ALA A 123 -10.61 -10.50 26.15
C ALA A 123 -11.07 -9.23 25.42
N THR A 124 -10.17 -8.26 25.22
CA THR A 124 -10.46 -7.03 24.49
C THR A 124 -10.72 -7.29 23.01
N ALA A 125 -9.89 -8.11 22.35
CA ALA A 125 -10.07 -8.48 20.95
C ALA A 125 -11.40 -9.22 20.75
N ARG A 126 -11.70 -10.24 21.57
CA ARG A 126 -12.98 -10.97 21.53
C ARG A 126 -14.17 -10.05 21.77
N HIS A 127 -14.06 -9.09 22.70
CA HIS A 127 -15.10 -8.11 22.94
C HIS A 127 -15.34 -7.20 21.73
N LEU A 128 -14.28 -6.74 21.04
CA LEU A 128 -14.41 -5.98 19.80
C LEU A 128 -15.14 -6.78 18.72
N PHE A 129 -14.78 -8.06 18.52
CA PHE A 129 -15.48 -8.93 17.55
C PHE A 129 -16.94 -9.20 17.93
N ALA A 130 -17.22 -9.44 19.22
CA ALA A 130 -18.58 -9.66 19.71
C ALA A 130 -19.45 -8.41 19.49
N THR A 131 -18.94 -7.23 19.83
CA THR A 131 -19.64 -5.96 19.59
C THR A 131 -19.82 -5.71 18.10
N TYR A 132 -18.78 -5.97 17.28
CA TYR A 132 -18.85 -5.88 15.82
C TYR A 132 -19.97 -6.77 15.24
N GLN A 133 -20.17 -7.97 15.76
CA GLN A 133 -21.25 -8.86 15.32
C GLN A 133 -22.62 -8.37 15.83
N ALA A 134 -22.71 -7.97 17.09
CA ALA A 134 -23.96 -7.54 17.71
C ALA A 134 -24.57 -6.29 17.04
N ILE A 135 -23.74 -5.31 16.64
CA ILE A 135 -24.23 -4.06 16.04
C ILE A 135 -24.69 -4.22 14.59
N GLN A 136 -24.34 -5.31 13.89
CA GLN A 136 -24.67 -5.49 12.47
C GLN A 136 -26.17 -5.45 12.20
N GLY A 137 -26.99 -6.09 13.05
CA GLY A 137 -28.45 -6.11 12.89
C GLY A 137 -29.07 -4.71 12.99
N PRO A 138 -28.87 -3.97 14.10
CA PRO A 138 -29.36 -2.61 14.26
C PRO A 138 -28.89 -1.66 13.14
N VAL A 139 -27.60 -1.68 12.79
CA VAL A 139 -27.06 -0.83 11.72
C VAL A 139 -27.60 -1.23 10.35
N GLN A 140 -27.80 -2.52 10.08
CA GLN A 140 -28.45 -3.00 8.85
C GLN A 140 -29.88 -2.46 8.74
N GLN A 141 -30.68 -2.52 9.81
CA GLN A 141 -32.03 -1.99 9.82
C GLN A 141 -32.04 -0.49 9.49
N ARG A 142 -31.12 0.27 10.11
CA ARG A 142 -30.98 1.71 9.80
C ARG A 142 -30.58 1.96 8.35
N MET A 143 -29.65 1.16 7.82
CA MET A 143 -29.19 1.28 6.43
C MET A 143 -30.27 0.94 5.41
N ARG A 144 -31.16 -0.02 5.70
CA ARG A 144 -32.33 -0.31 4.84
C ARG A 144 -33.27 0.89 4.72
N GLN A 145 -33.44 1.67 5.80
CA GLN A 145 -34.25 2.89 5.79
C GLN A 145 -33.61 4.02 4.98
N LEU A 146 -32.29 4.23 5.16
CA LEU A 146 -31.53 5.27 4.44
C LEU A 146 -31.37 4.97 2.94
N TYR A 147 -31.38 3.68 2.59
CA TYR A 147 -31.13 3.20 1.25
C TYR A 147 -32.25 2.27 0.79
N PRO A 148 -33.48 2.76 0.56
CA PRO A 148 -34.60 1.93 0.11
C PRO A 148 -34.31 1.29 -1.27
N PRO A 149 -35.10 0.27 -1.68
CA PRO A 149 -35.02 -0.31 -3.01
C PRO A 149 -35.24 0.76 -4.08
N ARG A 150 -34.53 0.67 -5.20
CA ARG A 150 -34.80 1.50 -6.38
C ARG A 150 -35.88 0.85 -7.26
N PRO A 151 -36.62 1.61 -8.09
CA PRO A 151 -37.74 1.09 -8.89
C PRO A 151 -37.43 -0.19 -9.69
N ASP A 152 -36.22 -0.31 -10.25
CA ASP A 152 -35.80 -1.46 -11.07
C ASP A 152 -34.66 -2.28 -10.43
N GLU A 153 -34.55 -2.27 -9.09
CA GLU A 153 -33.50 -3.01 -8.39
C GLU A 153 -34.03 -4.34 -7.84
N PRO A 154 -33.51 -5.50 -8.32
CA PRO A 154 -33.86 -6.79 -7.75
C PRO A 154 -33.53 -6.87 -6.25
N PRO A 155 -34.32 -7.59 -5.44
CA PRO A 155 -34.11 -7.68 -3.99
C PRO A 155 -32.68 -8.09 -3.60
N GLU A 156 -32.09 -9.07 -4.30
CA GLU A 156 -30.71 -9.50 -4.04
C GLU A 156 -29.68 -8.39 -4.28
N ARG A 157 -29.89 -7.56 -5.30
CA ARG A 157 -29.00 -6.44 -5.62
C ARG A 157 -29.11 -5.36 -4.55
N TRP A 158 -30.34 -5.08 -4.09
CA TRP A 158 -30.58 -4.19 -2.96
C TRP A 158 -29.91 -4.69 -1.69
N ASP A 159 -30.07 -5.97 -1.35
CA ASP A 159 -29.45 -6.58 -0.17
C ASP A 159 -27.92 -6.51 -0.21
N ARG A 160 -27.29 -6.79 -1.36
CA ARG A 160 -25.83 -6.64 -1.54
C ARG A 160 -25.38 -5.18 -1.39
N ARG A 161 -26.15 -4.23 -1.93
CA ARG A 161 -25.88 -2.79 -1.82
C ARG A 161 -25.96 -2.33 -0.37
N VAL A 162 -27.04 -2.66 0.34
CA VAL A 162 -27.21 -2.36 1.78
C VAL A 162 -26.15 -3.05 2.62
N ARG A 163 -25.80 -4.31 2.29
CA ARG A 163 -24.74 -5.05 2.98
C ARG A 163 -23.42 -4.30 2.98
N THR A 164 -23.01 -3.83 1.81
CA THR A 164 -21.77 -3.07 1.69
C THR A 164 -21.78 -1.82 2.57
N LYS A 165 -22.93 -1.13 2.70
CA LYS A 165 -23.08 0.08 3.52
C LYS A 165 -22.99 -0.18 5.02
N TYR A 166 -23.74 -1.16 5.56
CA TYR A 166 -23.70 -1.42 7.00
C TYR A 166 -22.38 -2.06 7.43
N MET A 167 -21.77 -2.90 6.60
CA MET A 167 -20.46 -3.50 6.89
C MET A 167 -19.34 -2.45 6.89
N ASP A 168 -19.39 -1.46 5.99
CA ASP A 168 -18.44 -0.33 5.94
C ASP A 168 -18.49 0.54 7.20
N VAL A 169 -19.65 0.58 7.87
CA VAL A 169 -19.82 1.22 9.19
C VAL A 169 -19.35 0.30 10.32
N CYS A 170 -19.79 -0.96 10.35
CA CYS A 170 -19.49 -1.87 11.46
C CYS A 170 -17.99 -2.19 11.57
N ARG A 171 -17.25 -2.20 10.45
CA ARG A 171 -15.82 -2.53 10.41
C ARG A 171 -14.94 -1.59 11.26
N PHE A 172 -15.45 -0.46 11.72
CA PHE A 172 -14.75 0.45 12.65
C PHE A 172 -14.41 -0.22 14.00
N LEU A 173 -15.07 -1.34 14.33
CA LEU A 173 -14.77 -2.15 15.52
C LEU A 173 -13.74 -3.25 15.26
N LEU A 174 -13.35 -3.52 14.01
CA LEU A 174 -12.35 -4.55 13.73
C LEU A 174 -10.96 -4.05 14.16
N PRO A 175 -10.27 -4.74 15.10
CA PRO A 175 -8.94 -4.33 15.53
C PRO A 175 -7.91 -4.45 14.40
N ALA A 176 -6.79 -3.73 14.51
CA ALA A 176 -5.66 -3.88 13.59
C ALA A 176 -5.07 -5.32 13.58
N ALA A 177 -5.29 -6.06 14.68
CA ALA A 177 -4.91 -7.46 14.81
C ALA A 177 -5.82 -8.42 14.02
N THR A 178 -6.95 -7.97 13.46
CA THR A 178 -7.83 -8.81 12.64
C THR A 178 -7.02 -9.50 11.54
N LEU A 179 -7.24 -10.80 11.35
CA LEU A 179 -6.54 -11.58 10.33
C LEU A 179 -7.14 -11.35 8.94
N ALA A 180 -6.29 -11.17 7.95
CA ALA A 180 -6.67 -11.00 6.55
C ALA A 180 -5.73 -11.80 5.63
N ASN A 181 -6.15 -11.89 4.36
CA ASN A 181 -5.40 -12.53 3.30
C ASN A 181 -5.04 -11.47 2.26
N VAL A 182 -3.84 -11.56 1.69
CA VAL A 182 -3.34 -10.68 0.64
C VAL A 182 -2.70 -11.53 -0.44
N GLY A 183 -3.15 -11.35 -1.68
CA GLY A 183 -2.37 -11.75 -2.85
C GLY A 183 -1.41 -10.63 -3.22
N MET A 184 -0.12 -10.94 -3.36
CA MET A 184 0.94 -10.02 -3.76
C MET A 184 1.55 -10.45 -5.10
N THR A 185 1.78 -9.48 -5.98
CA THR A 185 2.66 -9.65 -7.15
C THR A 185 3.78 -8.62 -7.07
N SER A 186 5.04 -9.05 -7.12
CA SER A 186 6.18 -8.14 -7.04
C SER A 186 7.38 -8.71 -7.79
N ASN A 187 8.24 -7.82 -8.28
CA ASN A 187 9.54 -8.27 -8.79
C ASN A 187 10.52 -8.54 -7.63
N ALA A 188 11.57 -9.33 -7.90
CA ALA A 188 12.51 -9.75 -6.87
C ALA A 188 13.27 -8.58 -6.22
N ARG A 189 13.52 -7.48 -6.95
CA ARG A 189 14.17 -6.28 -6.40
C ARG A 189 13.30 -5.57 -5.36
N GLU A 190 12.04 -5.31 -5.69
CA GLU A 190 11.10 -4.64 -4.78
C GLU A 190 10.75 -5.55 -3.60
N LEU A 191 10.59 -6.85 -3.84
CA LEU A 191 10.37 -7.83 -2.78
C LEU A 191 11.56 -7.85 -1.81
N ALA A 192 12.79 -7.89 -2.31
CA ALA A 192 14.00 -7.80 -1.47
C ALA A 192 14.02 -6.50 -0.66
N HIS A 193 13.76 -5.34 -1.26
CA HIS A 193 13.69 -4.06 -0.54
C HIS A 193 12.61 -4.06 0.56
N THR A 194 11.44 -4.63 0.27
CA THR A 194 10.33 -4.73 1.22
C THR A 194 10.68 -5.64 2.39
N LEU A 195 11.25 -6.81 2.12
CA LEU A 195 11.70 -7.77 3.13
C LEU A 195 12.78 -7.19 4.04
N ARG A 196 13.75 -6.41 3.50
CA ARG A 196 14.76 -5.72 4.32
C ARG A 196 14.14 -4.80 5.37
N LYS A 197 13.09 -4.05 4.99
CA LYS A 197 12.34 -3.15 5.89
C LYS A 197 11.55 -3.96 6.93
N MET A 198 10.86 -5.02 6.50
CA MET A 198 10.05 -5.84 7.40
C MET A 198 10.91 -6.63 8.42
N LEU A 199 12.05 -7.16 8.01
CA LEU A 199 13.01 -7.86 8.90
C LEU A 199 13.61 -6.91 9.95
N ALA A 200 13.68 -5.60 9.66
CA ALA A 200 14.13 -4.57 10.60
C ALA A 200 13.00 -4.00 11.48
N HIS A 201 11.75 -4.42 11.28
CA HIS A 201 10.59 -3.87 11.97
C HIS A 201 10.60 -4.24 13.48
N PRO A 202 10.13 -3.38 14.40
CA PRO A 202 10.15 -3.65 15.84
C PRO A 202 9.21 -4.78 16.29
N LEU A 203 8.12 -5.04 15.57
CA LEU A 203 7.17 -6.12 15.88
C LEU A 203 7.65 -7.48 15.37
N ALA A 204 7.60 -8.51 16.22
CA ALA A 204 7.99 -9.87 15.90
C ALA A 204 7.12 -10.49 14.80
N GLU A 205 5.81 -10.21 14.81
CA GLU A 205 4.89 -10.69 13.76
C GLU A 205 5.30 -10.27 12.35
N VAL A 206 5.83 -9.05 12.19
CA VAL A 206 6.25 -8.50 10.89
C VAL A 206 7.54 -9.17 10.43
N ARG A 207 8.49 -9.38 11.35
CA ARG A 207 9.75 -10.08 11.07
C ARG A 207 9.49 -11.54 10.69
N GLN A 208 8.66 -12.24 11.46
CA GLN A 208 8.28 -13.63 11.18
C GLN A 208 7.53 -13.77 9.86
N LEU A 209 6.64 -12.82 9.54
CA LEU A 209 5.97 -12.79 8.23
C LEU A 209 6.99 -12.62 7.10
N ALA A 210 7.97 -11.72 7.25
CA ALA A 210 9.02 -11.51 6.26
C ALA A 210 9.89 -12.75 6.05
N GLU A 211 10.30 -13.42 7.13
CA GLU A 211 11.07 -14.68 7.06
C GLU A 211 10.30 -15.77 6.28
N ARG A 212 8.98 -15.90 6.53
CA ARG A 212 8.13 -16.86 5.79
C ARG A 212 7.97 -16.49 4.33
N ILE A 213 7.77 -15.20 4.01
CA ILE A 213 7.69 -14.71 2.63
C ILE A 213 9.03 -14.95 1.91
N GLN A 214 10.16 -14.67 2.57
CA GLN A 214 11.49 -14.91 2.02
C GLN A 214 11.72 -16.39 1.72
N ALA A 215 11.36 -17.29 2.64
CA ALA A 215 11.50 -18.73 2.44
C ALA A 215 10.68 -19.21 1.23
N VAL A 216 9.43 -18.76 1.08
CA VAL A 216 8.61 -19.07 -0.10
C VAL A 216 9.23 -18.50 -1.38
N ALA A 217 9.67 -17.24 -1.35
CA ALA A 217 10.26 -16.59 -2.51
C ALA A 217 11.58 -17.24 -2.96
N GLN A 218 12.35 -17.82 -2.04
CA GLN A 218 13.59 -18.55 -2.35
C GLN A 218 13.34 -19.86 -3.11
N HIS A 219 12.12 -20.42 -3.07
CA HIS A 219 11.79 -21.56 -3.93
C HIS A 219 11.62 -21.14 -5.40
N GLU A 220 11.15 -19.92 -5.65
CA GLU A 220 10.87 -19.40 -7.00
C GLU A 220 12.06 -18.62 -7.61
N ALA A 221 12.81 -17.89 -6.78
CA ALA A 221 13.97 -17.09 -7.14
C ALA A 221 15.13 -17.33 -6.15
N PRO A 222 15.78 -18.50 -6.20
CA PRO A 222 16.68 -19.00 -5.17
C PRO A 222 17.93 -18.16 -4.94
N THR A 223 18.36 -17.40 -5.94
CA THR A 223 19.54 -16.54 -5.88
C THR A 223 19.15 -15.12 -5.49
N LEU A 224 18.13 -14.56 -6.14
CA LEU A 224 17.80 -13.14 -6.06
C LEU A 224 17.29 -12.65 -4.70
N VAL A 225 16.62 -13.52 -3.93
CA VAL A 225 16.09 -13.20 -2.59
C VAL A 225 16.85 -13.92 -1.45
N ARG A 226 17.99 -14.54 -1.76
CA ARG A 226 18.74 -15.38 -0.82
C ARG A 226 19.31 -14.59 0.36
N TYR A 227 20.02 -13.51 0.07
CA TYR A 227 20.82 -12.78 1.05
C TYR A 227 20.11 -11.57 1.65
N VAL A 228 18.78 -11.55 1.58
CA VAL A 228 18.00 -10.46 2.17
C VAL A 228 18.11 -10.52 3.69
N THR A 229 18.58 -9.42 4.28
CA THR A 229 18.79 -9.27 5.72
C THR A 229 18.17 -7.95 6.21
N ALA A 230 17.94 -7.84 7.51
CA ALA A 230 17.37 -6.64 8.12
C ALA A 230 18.19 -5.39 7.77
N ASP A 231 17.50 -4.30 7.41
CA ASP A 231 18.10 -2.98 7.24
C ASP A 231 18.50 -2.36 8.59
N ARG A 232 19.66 -2.78 9.11
CA ARG A 232 20.18 -2.34 10.41
C ARG A 232 20.43 -0.83 10.47
N ALA A 233 20.82 -0.20 9.37
CA ALA A 233 21.09 1.23 9.33
C ALA A 233 19.80 2.03 9.57
N THR A 234 18.73 1.72 8.84
CA THR A 234 17.41 2.34 9.05
C THR A 234 16.88 2.05 10.45
N GLN A 235 17.02 0.82 10.94
CA GLN A 235 16.62 0.46 12.30
C GLN A 235 17.32 1.31 13.37
N GLN A 236 18.64 1.49 13.25
CA GLN A 236 19.44 2.30 14.17
C GLN A 236 19.05 3.78 14.08
N ALA A 237 18.86 4.32 12.87
CA ALA A 237 18.42 5.70 12.68
C ALA A 237 17.06 5.97 13.33
N LEU A 238 16.08 5.08 13.14
CA LEU A 238 14.75 5.21 13.76
C LEU A 238 14.82 5.12 15.29
N ALA A 239 15.67 4.25 15.85
CA ALA A 239 15.89 4.15 17.28
C ALA A 239 16.51 5.44 17.85
N GLN A 240 17.51 6.00 17.17
CA GLN A 240 18.14 7.28 17.56
C GLN A 240 17.15 8.44 17.48
N LEU A 241 16.34 8.53 16.42
CA LEU A 241 15.30 9.54 16.28
C LEU A 241 14.25 9.44 17.38
N THR A 242 13.85 8.21 17.72
CA THR A 242 12.90 7.96 18.82
C THR A 242 13.47 8.39 20.17
N ALA A 243 14.75 8.09 20.44
CA ALA A 243 15.44 8.54 21.65
C ALA A 243 15.62 10.06 21.72
N ALA A 244 15.71 10.73 20.57
CA ALA A 244 15.83 12.17 20.46
C ALA A 244 14.48 12.92 20.52
N LEU A 245 13.35 12.21 20.55
CA LEU A 245 12.03 12.86 20.63
C LEU A 245 11.92 13.69 21.91
N PRO A 246 11.48 14.97 21.82
CA PRO A 246 11.30 15.79 23.00
C PRO A 246 10.12 15.26 23.83
N ARG A 247 10.17 15.41 25.16
CA ARG A 247 9.15 14.85 26.08
C ARG A 247 7.71 15.25 25.72
N HIS A 248 7.51 16.46 25.21
CA HIS A 248 6.18 16.95 24.80
C HIS A 248 5.67 16.30 23.51
N ALA A 249 6.52 15.67 22.69
CA ALA A 249 6.08 14.93 21.49
C ALA A 249 5.20 13.72 21.84
N HIS A 250 5.23 13.26 23.09
CA HIS A 250 4.34 12.20 23.57
C HIS A 250 3.00 12.71 24.12
N GLN A 251 2.85 14.02 24.29
CA GLN A 251 1.62 14.67 24.74
C GLN A 251 0.74 14.99 23.53
N ALA A 252 0.26 13.94 22.83
CA ALA A 252 -0.71 14.13 21.77
C ALA A 252 -2.00 14.68 22.38
N THR A 253 -2.32 15.95 22.09
CA THR A 253 -3.64 16.51 22.31
C THR A 253 -4.62 15.85 21.33
N ARG A 254 -5.84 15.60 21.78
CA ARG A 254 -6.93 15.11 20.91
C ARG A 254 -6.98 16.01 19.67
N ALA A 255 -6.75 15.44 18.50
CA ALA A 255 -6.80 16.17 17.25
C ALA A 255 -8.20 16.04 16.64
N GLU A 256 -8.70 17.12 16.04
CA GLU A 256 -9.92 17.05 15.26
C GLU A 256 -9.65 16.28 13.95
N PRO A 257 -10.53 15.33 13.55
CA PRO A 257 -10.44 14.71 12.24
C PRO A 257 -10.45 15.79 11.15
N GLY A 258 -9.56 15.68 10.17
CA GLY A 258 -9.47 16.68 9.12
C GLY A 258 -8.21 16.62 8.29
N VAL A 259 -8.16 17.49 7.29
CA VAL A 259 -7.03 17.71 6.39
C VAL A 259 -6.52 19.12 6.62
N ARG A 260 -5.23 19.27 6.92
CA ARG A 260 -4.55 20.55 7.05
C ARG A 260 -3.48 20.66 5.99
N LEU A 261 -3.66 21.55 5.02
CA LEU A 261 -2.65 21.83 4.01
C LEU A 261 -1.49 22.61 4.65
N LEU A 262 -0.30 22.03 4.64
CA LEU A 262 0.90 22.59 5.28
C LEU A 262 1.79 23.32 4.28
N ARG A 263 1.92 22.77 3.07
CA ARG A 263 2.79 23.32 2.02
C ARG A 263 2.14 23.19 0.66
N TRP A 264 2.23 24.28 -0.09
CA TRP A 264 1.92 24.42 -1.51
C TRP A 264 2.79 25.57 -2.04
N ASP A 265 3.02 25.63 -3.36
CA ASP A 265 3.78 26.72 -3.99
C ASP A 265 2.88 27.45 -4.99
N SER A 266 2.84 28.79 -4.92
CA SER A 266 2.07 29.60 -5.86
C SER A 266 2.57 29.50 -7.29
N GLU A 267 3.80 29.03 -7.49
CA GLU A 267 4.37 28.78 -8.82
C GLU A 267 4.16 27.35 -9.33
N ASP A 268 3.48 26.45 -8.58
CA ASP A 268 3.28 25.08 -9.02
C ASP A 268 2.54 25.00 -10.37
N GLU A 269 1.50 25.82 -10.55
CA GLU A 269 0.80 25.94 -11.84
C GLU A 269 1.76 26.38 -12.97
N ILE A 270 2.61 27.38 -12.68
CA ILE A 270 3.59 27.89 -13.64
C ILE A 270 4.58 26.79 -14.04
N ARG A 271 5.07 25.99 -13.08
CA ARG A 271 6.00 24.89 -13.33
C ARG A 271 5.37 23.77 -14.16
N VAL A 272 4.11 23.44 -13.87
CA VAL A 272 3.33 22.44 -14.63
C VAL A 272 3.16 22.90 -16.09
N LEU A 273 2.70 24.12 -16.31
CA LEU A 273 2.49 24.67 -17.65
C LEU A 273 3.82 24.82 -18.41
N ALA A 274 4.89 25.25 -17.72
CA ALA A 274 6.23 25.34 -18.31
C ALA A 274 6.75 23.95 -18.72
N ALA A 275 6.54 22.91 -17.91
CA ALA A 275 6.91 21.55 -18.26
C ALA A 275 6.11 21.02 -19.46
N ALA A 276 4.82 21.32 -19.52
CA ALA A 276 3.96 20.95 -20.65
C ALA A 276 4.43 21.61 -21.96
N LEU A 277 4.79 22.90 -21.92
CA LEU A 277 5.35 23.59 -23.07
C LEU A 277 6.78 23.14 -23.41
N PHE A 278 7.60 22.81 -22.42
CA PHE A 278 8.94 22.28 -22.61
C PHE A 278 8.90 20.95 -23.38
N ARG A 279 7.96 20.05 -23.03
CA ARG A 279 7.75 18.76 -23.73
C ARG A 279 7.53 18.92 -25.24
N VAL A 280 6.81 19.95 -25.66
CA VAL A 280 6.40 20.14 -27.07
C VAL A 280 7.24 21.19 -27.81
N GLY A 281 8.05 21.97 -27.09
CA GLY A 281 8.88 23.05 -27.62
C GLY A 281 10.32 22.61 -27.91
N GLN A 282 11.15 23.58 -28.33
CA GLN A 282 12.60 23.40 -28.58
C GLN A 282 13.49 24.28 -27.70
N TRP A 283 12.88 25.06 -26.81
CA TRP A 283 13.53 25.93 -25.82
C TRP A 283 13.97 25.21 -24.55
N GLY A 284 14.86 25.86 -23.78
CA GLY A 284 15.24 25.45 -22.44
C GLY A 284 14.08 25.51 -21.44
N TYR A 285 14.15 24.72 -20.36
CA TYR A 285 13.10 24.72 -19.33
C TYR A 285 12.99 26.08 -18.61
N ASP A 286 14.12 26.74 -18.39
CA ASP A 286 14.21 28.09 -17.82
C ASP A 286 13.52 29.14 -18.70
N GLU A 287 13.67 29.03 -20.02
CA GLU A 287 12.98 29.88 -21.00
C GLU A 287 11.47 29.65 -20.97
N ALA A 288 11.03 28.38 -20.96
CA ALA A 288 9.61 28.03 -20.85
C ALA A 288 9.00 28.54 -19.53
N LEU A 289 9.74 28.42 -18.43
CA LEU A 289 9.33 28.92 -17.12
C LEU A 289 9.20 30.44 -17.11
N ALA A 290 10.19 31.16 -17.64
CA ALA A 290 10.15 32.61 -17.75
C ALA A 290 8.99 33.10 -18.61
N TYR A 291 8.72 32.42 -19.73
CA TYR A 291 7.59 32.71 -20.60
C TYR A 291 6.26 32.55 -19.89
N VAL A 292 5.97 31.39 -19.29
CA VAL A 292 4.71 31.14 -18.58
C VAL A 292 4.52 32.12 -17.42
N ARG A 293 5.61 32.43 -16.69
CA ARG A 293 5.60 33.46 -15.63
C ARG A 293 5.27 34.85 -16.18
N GLY A 294 5.68 35.18 -17.39
CA GLY A 294 5.33 36.43 -18.08
C GLY A 294 3.91 36.50 -18.63
N LEU A 295 3.21 35.37 -18.76
CA LEU A 295 1.84 35.34 -19.28
C LEU A 295 0.84 35.96 -18.31
N ALA A 296 -0.18 36.62 -18.88
CA ALA A 296 -1.37 37.02 -18.14
C ALA A 296 -2.16 35.79 -17.64
N PRO A 297 -2.91 35.88 -16.52
CA PRO A 297 -3.66 34.76 -15.97
C PRO A 297 -4.59 34.05 -16.97
N ALA A 298 -5.27 34.80 -17.85
CA ALA A 298 -6.14 34.23 -18.88
C ALA A 298 -5.38 33.31 -19.85
N ALA A 299 -4.19 33.73 -20.31
CA ALA A 299 -3.38 32.90 -21.19
C ALA A 299 -2.84 31.64 -20.50
N ARG A 300 -2.55 31.71 -19.19
CA ARG A 300 -2.20 30.51 -18.39
C ARG A 300 -3.38 29.55 -18.29
N GLN A 301 -4.58 30.08 -18.06
CA GLN A 301 -5.81 29.30 -18.05
C GLN A 301 -6.07 28.61 -19.40
N ASP A 302 -5.82 29.28 -20.52
CA ASP A 302 -5.96 28.68 -21.86
C ASP A 302 -5.01 27.49 -22.04
N LEU A 303 -3.77 27.60 -21.56
CA LEU A 303 -2.81 26.50 -21.57
C LEU A 303 -3.25 25.34 -20.66
N ALA A 304 -3.71 25.64 -19.46
CA ALA A 304 -4.23 24.64 -18.53
C ALA A 304 -5.46 23.92 -19.11
N GLN A 305 -6.35 24.66 -19.76
CA GLN A 305 -7.51 24.11 -20.45
C GLN A 305 -7.07 23.21 -21.61
N ALA A 306 -6.14 23.65 -22.47
CA ALA A 306 -5.62 22.82 -23.55
C ALA A 306 -4.99 21.51 -23.04
N MET A 307 -4.32 21.57 -21.89
CA MET A 307 -3.72 20.41 -21.24
C MET A 307 -4.74 19.38 -20.72
N LEU A 308 -5.91 19.84 -20.27
CA LEU A 308 -6.88 19.00 -19.53
C LEU A 308 -8.20 18.74 -20.28
N ALA A 309 -8.49 19.47 -21.37
CA ALA A 309 -9.80 19.52 -22.02
C ALA A 309 -10.35 18.16 -22.48
N HIS A 310 -9.48 17.20 -22.77
CA HIS A 310 -9.86 15.91 -23.34
C HIS A 310 -9.83 14.75 -22.34
N LEU A 311 -9.56 15.02 -21.05
CA LEU A 311 -9.49 13.97 -20.04
C LEU A 311 -10.87 13.41 -19.68
N GLY A 312 -11.07 12.13 -19.97
CA GLY A 312 -12.17 11.31 -19.47
C GLY A 312 -11.90 10.75 -18.07
N ARG A 313 -12.85 9.96 -17.56
CA ARG A 313 -12.78 9.37 -16.20
C ARG A 313 -11.67 8.33 -16.00
N HIS A 314 -11.13 7.79 -17.09
CA HIS A 314 -10.16 6.70 -17.08
C HIS A 314 -8.85 7.06 -17.77
N ASP A 315 -8.72 8.29 -18.25
CA ASP A 315 -7.51 8.74 -18.92
C ASP A 315 -6.44 9.09 -17.89
N ILE A 316 -5.19 8.75 -18.22
CA ILE A 316 -4.03 9.13 -17.42
C ILE A 316 -3.65 10.55 -17.84
N PRO A 317 -3.65 11.53 -16.92
CA PRO A 317 -3.27 12.89 -17.26
C PRO A 317 -1.80 12.97 -17.69
N LEU A 318 -1.45 14.09 -18.30
CA LEU A 318 -0.06 14.41 -18.60
C LEU A 318 0.82 14.29 -17.34
N ARG A 319 1.98 13.65 -17.50
CA ARG A 319 2.93 13.42 -16.41
C ARG A 319 3.44 14.73 -15.81
N GLU A 320 3.37 15.81 -16.58
CA GLU A 320 3.78 17.14 -16.19
C GLU A 320 2.99 17.69 -15.00
N LEU A 321 1.80 17.15 -14.70
CA LEU A 321 1.09 17.43 -13.43
C LEU A 321 1.89 17.00 -12.19
N GLU A 322 2.82 16.05 -12.32
CA GLU A 322 3.71 15.61 -11.23
C GLU A 322 4.74 16.68 -10.83
N HIS A 323 4.81 17.83 -11.50
CA HIS A 323 5.66 18.96 -11.09
C HIS A 323 5.04 19.83 -9.97
N ALA A 324 3.77 19.60 -9.60
CA ALA A 324 3.11 20.25 -8.47
C ALA A 324 3.04 19.30 -7.26
N TRP A 325 3.46 19.76 -6.07
CA TRP A 325 3.44 18.93 -4.85
C TRP A 325 2.81 19.65 -3.67
N TYR A 326 1.88 18.96 -3.01
CA TYR A 326 1.25 19.42 -1.77
C TYR A 326 1.75 18.60 -0.60
N THR A 327 1.95 19.25 0.55
CA THR A 327 2.12 18.55 1.84
C THR A 327 0.90 18.82 2.69
N ALA A 328 0.17 17.77 3.06
CA ALA A 328 -0.97 17.85 3.96
C ALA A 328 -0.74 16.95 5.18
N GLU A 329 -1.15 17.42 6.34
CA GLU A 329 -1.36 16.60 7.52
C GLU A 329 -2.81 16.13 7.55
N VAL A 330 -3.03 14.85 7.82
CA VAL A 330 -4.36 14.28 7.83
C VAL A 330 -4.58 13.41 9.06
N VAL A 331 -5.66 13.69 9.79
CA VAL A 331 -6.14 12.84 10.90
C VAL A 331 -7.32 12.03 10.39
N LEU A 332 -7.14 10.71 10.31
CA LEU A 332 -8.09 9.75 9.74
C LEU A 332 -8.38 8.62 10.71
N ASP A 333 -9.56 8.02 10.60
CA ASP A 333 -9.78 6.70 11.16
C ASP A 333 -9.01 5.63 10.37
N GLN A 334 -8.81 4.47 10.99
CA GLN A 334 -8.04 3.40 10.38
C GLN A 334 -8.65 2.92 9.05
N GLY A 335 -9.98 2.83 8.97
CA GLY A 335 -10.71 2.42 7.77
C GLY A 335 -10.47 3.35 6.58
N ALA A 336 -10.47 4.66 6.81
CA ALA A 336 -10.11 5.66 5.81
C ALA A 336 -8.62 5.59 5.41
N PHE A 337 -7.72 5.37 6.37
CA PHE A 337 -6.30 5.19 6.07
C PHE A 337 -6.03 3.97 5.16
N TYR A 338 -6.76 2.86 5.34
CA TYR A 338 -6.68 1.69 4.45
C TYR A 338 -7.07 2.00 2.99
N GLU A 339 -7.92 3.01 2.75
CA GLU A 339 -8.22 3.47 1.39
C GLU A 339 -7.12 4.40 0.87
N LEU A 340 -6.67 5.35 1.70
CA LEU A 340 -5.65 6.32 1.32
C LEU A 340 -4.33 5.62 0.93
N LYS A 341 -3.88 4.65 1.73
CA LYS A 341 -2.60 3.96 1.51
C LYS A 341 -2.53 3.14 0.21
N ARG A 342 -3.67 2.90 -0.45
CA ARG A 342 -3.72 2.21 -1.75
C ARG A 342 -3.25 3.09 -2.90
N HIS A 343 -3.18 4.40 -2.71
CA HIS A 343 -2.62 5.36 -3.66
C HIS A 343 -1.08 5.41 -3.51
N ARG A 344 -0.43 4.37 -4.01
CA ARG A 344 0.98 4.03 -3.71
C ARG A 344 2.03 5.02 -4.20
N MET A 345 1.70 5.90 -5.14
CA MET A 345 2.65 6.90 -5.64
C MET A 345 2.77 8.12 -4.72
N MET A 346 1.91 8.25 -3.70
CA MET A 346 2.05 9.28 -2.67
C MET A 346 3.16 8.92 -1.69
N THR A 347 3.87 9.94 -1.21
CA THR A 347 4.80 9.78 -0.08
C THR A 347 4.00 9.92 1.21
N LEU A 348 3.80 8.81 1.92
CA LEU A 348 3.03 8.76 3.16
C LEU A 348 3.96 8.50 4.35
N THR A 349 3.90 9.38 5.36
CA THR A 349 4.53 9.16 6.66
C THR A 349 3.42 9.05 7.70
N ALA A 350 3.19 7.84 8.22
CA ALA A 350 2.17 7.58 9.22
C ALA A 350 2.80 7.51 10.62
N GLN A 351 2.09 8.08 11.62
CA GLN A 351 2.42 7.82 13.01
C GLN A 351 2.05 6.37 13.39
N PRO A 352 2.69 5.79 14.43
CA PRO A 352 2.25 4.50 14.96
C PRO A 352 0.77 4.54 15.34
N LEU A 353 0.04 3.46 15.04
CA LEU A 353 -1.37 3.35 15.41
C LEU A 353 -1.53 3.40 16.94
N HIS A 354 -2.32 4.35 17.43
CA HIS A 354 -2.60 4.49 18.86
C HIS A 354 -3.95 5.17 19.11
N THR A 355 -4.48 5.03 20.32
CA THR A 355 -5.79 5.57 20.72
C THR A 355 -5.77 7.02 21.20
N ARG A 356 -4.60 7.68 21.24
CA ARG A 356 -4.45 9.05 21.80
C ARG A 356 -5.20 10.14 21.03
N LEU A 357 -5.43 9.96 19.73
CA LEU A 357 -6.24 10.88 18.92
C LEU A 357 -7.75 10.65 19.10
N GLY A 358 -8.14 9.62 19.85
CA GLY A 358 -9.52 9.19 20.04
C GLY A 358 -10.00 8.27 18.93
N TYR A 359 -11.31 8.29 18.68
CA TYR A 359 -11.98 7.51 17.65
C TYR A 359 -13.19 8.27 17.12
N VAL A 360 -13.65 7.87 15.93
CA VAL A 360 -14.86 8.40 15.30
C VAL A 360 -16.05 7.53 15.69
N LEU A 361 -17.19 8.14 16.06
CA LEU A 361 -18.47 7.45 16.13
C LEU A 361 -19.20 7.64 14.78
N PRO A 362 -19.36 6.59 13.96
CA PRO A 362 -20.16 6.70 12.75
C PRO A 362 -21.60 7.10 13.08
N ARG A 363 -22.13 8.12 12.38
CA ARG A 363 -23.51 8.59 12.54
C ARG A 363 -24.55 7.46 12.48
N ALA A 364 -24.32 6.46 11.64
CA ALA A 364 -25.22 5.31 11.53
C ALA A 364 -25.24 4.39 12.77
N ILE A 365 -24.16 4.36 13.57
CA ILE A 365 -24.11 3.65 14.86
C ILE A 365 -24.93 4.41 15.90
N GLU A 366 -24.84 5.75 15.90
CA GLU A 366 -25.65 6.62 16.75
C GLU A 366 -27.14 6.50 16.41
N GLU A 367 -27.50 6.67 15.14
CA GLU A 367 -28.89 6.57 14.68
C GLU A 367 -29.48 5.16 14.81
N ALA A 368 -28.65 4.12 14.88
CA ALA A 368 -29.08 2.75 15.15
C ALA A 368 -29.26 2.45 16.66
N GLY A 369 -29.01 3.42 17.55
CA GLY A 369 -29.21 3.28 19.00
C GLY A 369 -28.15 2.41 19.71
N VAL A 370 -27.01 2.16 19.07
CA VAL A 370 -25.94 1.27 19.59
C VAL A 370 -24.65 2.01 19.98
N ALA A 371 -24.70 3.34 20.09
CA ALA A 371 -23.56 4.17 20.46
C ALA A 371 -22.92 3.79 21.81
N ALA A 372 -23.72 3.43 22.82
CA ALA A 372 -23.19 3.05 24.13
C ALA A 372 -22.30 1.79 24.07
N GLN A 373 -22.71 0.78 23.32
CA GLN A 373 -21.94 -0.45 23.10
C GLN A 373 -20.64 -0.16 22.34
N TYR A 374 -20.71 0.71 21.34
CA TYR A 374 -19.55 1.16 20.58
C TYR A 374 -18.54 1.91 21.47
N HIS A 375 -19.00 2.87 22.27
CA HIS A 375 -18.14 3.63 23.18
C HIS A 375 -17.47 2.74 24.24
N GLU A 376 -18.18 1.75 24.78
CA GLU A 376 -17.61 0.77 25.70
C GLU A 376 -16.48 -0.03 25.04
N ALA A 377 -16.72 -0.54 23.83
CA ALA A 377 -15.73 -1.32 23.10
C ALA A 377 -14.47 -0.50 22.79
N MET A 378 -14.63 0.75 22.34
CA MET A 378 -13.50 1.65 22.07
C MET A 378 -12.75 2.06 23.35
N ARG A 379 -13.45 2.24 24.48
CA ARG A 379 -12.81 2.55 25.76
C ARG A 379 -11.97 1.38 26.26
N ARG A 380 -12.49 0.14 26.15
CA ARG A 380 -11.72 -1.07 26.49
C ARG A 380 -10.48 -1.20 25.62
N ALA A 381 -10.62 -0.99 24.30
CA ALA A 381 -9.50 -1.00 23.37
C ALA A 381 -8.43 0.05 23.71
N ALA A 382 -8.83 1.23 24.20
CA ALA A 382 -7.88 2.28 24.59
C ALA A 382 -7.14 2.01 25.91
N GLN A 383 -7.72 1.21 26.80
CA GLN A 383 -7.13 0.91 28.11
C GLN A 383 -6.18 -0.28 28.09
N THR A 384 -6.35 -1.19 27.12
CA THR A 384 -5.57 -2.42 26.92
C THR A 384 -4.37 -2.15 26.03
#